data_AF-A0A2Z5IRN7-F1
#
_entry.id   AF-A0A2Z5IRN7-F1
#
_cell.length_a   1.000
_cell.length_b   1.000
_cell.length_c   1.000
_cell.angle_alpha   90.00
_cell.angle_beta   90.00
_cell.angle_gamma   90.00
#
_symmetry.space_group_name_H-M   'P 1'
#
loop_
_entity.id
_entity.type
_entity.pdbx_description
1 polymer ?
#
loop_
_entity_poly.entity_id
_entity_poly.type
_entity_poly.pdbx_seq_one_letter_code
_entity_poly.pdbx_strand_id
1 'polypeptide(L)'
;MGIPIGASLFLFLLGILVTVIYVLVKKKTLDIEQKDVKRAFDPNKKRHFIPSRIQKENLYDPSWLENNSSTNEYVKIYYEVIRKMRQETNFRHIVAPYNKLEIANYVNNSINPKNGLWNYQIHHIDEIRISGTFFSTMPEYETSLAILVSTEEHFFLHYLIVMAKTTSPNGRILKEFGDLEIGLEYWVEMARKYCLKYGLKYDDKFLDLIFIEREMHEMLV
;
A
#
# COMPACT_ATOMS: atom_id res chain seq x y z
N MET A 1 38.29 -9.85 41.77
CA MET A 1 37.26 -8.79 41.84
C MET A 1 35.91 -9.45 41.63
N GLY A 2 35.13 -9.66 42.69
CA GLY A 2 33.81 -10.28 42.59
C GLY A 2 32.78 -9.22 42.19
N ILE A 3 32.03 -9.46 41.11
CA ILE A 3 30.88 -8.62 40.77
C ILE A 3 29.88 -8.78 41.93
N PRO A 4 29.43 -7.68 42.57
CA PRO A 4 28.49 -7.79 43.67
C PRO A 4 27.20 -8.45 43.17
N ILE A 5 26.79 -9.51 43.86
CA ILE A 5 25.66 -10.39 43.52
C ILE A 5 24.37 -9.59 43.23
N GLY A 6 24.22 -8.41 43.85
CA GLY A 6 23.10 -7.50 43.59
C GLY A 6 23.03 -6.91 42.18
N ALA A 7 24.17 -6.66 41.52
CA ALA A 7 24.19 -6.12 40.16
C ALA A 7 23.73 -7.17 39.13
N SER A 8 24.06 -8.44 39.37
CA SER A 8 23.65 -9.54 38.49
C SER A 8 22.16 -9.83 38.59
N LEU A 9 21.58 -9.75 39.79
CA LEU A 9 20.14 -9.90 40.00
C LEU A 9 19.34 -8.73 39.40
N PHE A 10 19.85 -7.50 39.52
CA PHE A 10 19.22 -6.31 38.95
C PHE A 10 19.16 -6.37 37.41
N LEU A 11 20.27 -6.76 36.75
CA LEU A 11 20.30 -6.90 35.28
C LEU A 11 19.37 -8.02 34.78
N PHE A 12 19.27 -9.12 35.54
CA PHE A 12 18.35 -10.21 35.21
C PHE A 12 16.88 -9.77 35.30
N LEU A 13 16.50 -9.08 36.38
CA LEU A 13 15.16 -8.54 36.55
C LEU A 13 14.82 -7.47 35.50
N LEU A 14 15.78 -6.62 35.13
CA LEU A 14 15.62 -5.64 34.06
C LEU A 14 15.41 -6.32 32.70
N GLY A 15 16.17 -7.39 32.41
CA GLY A 15 15.99 -8.20 31.20
C GLY A 15 14.58 -8.79 31.11
N ILE A 16 14.08 -9.40 32.19
CA ILE A 16 12.71 -9.93 32.27
C ILE A 16 11.69 -8.82 32.05
N LEU A 17 11.86 -7.65 32.70
CA LEU A 17 10.94 -6.53 32.55
C LEU A 17 10.87 -6.02 31.10
N VAL A 18 12.02 -5.87 30.44
CA VAL A 18 12.10 -5.45 29.03
C VAL A 18 11.41 -6.47 28.12
N THR A 19 11.64 -7.77 28.34
CA THR A 19 10.97 -8.83 27.57
C THR A 19 9.46 -8.82 27.80
N VAL A 20 9.00 -8.66 29.04
CA VAL A 20 7.56 -8.59 29.36
C VAL A 20 6.92 -7.36 28.70
N ILE A 21 7.55 -6.19 28.80
CA ILE A 21 7.06 -4.97 28.13
C ILE A 21 7.00 -5.18 26.61
N TYR A 22 8.06 -5.74 26.01
CA TYR A 22 8.10 -6.03 24.58
C TYR A 22 6.97 -6.98 24.15
N VAL A 23 6.73 -8.06 24.90
CA VAL A 23 5.66 -9.02 24.63
C VAL A 23 4.28 -8.38 24.78
N LEU A 24 4.05 -7.56 25.81
CA LEU A 24 2.78 -6.87 26.02
C LEU A 24 2.51 -5.82 24.94
N VAL A 25 3.52 -5.06 24.52
CA VAL A 25 3.40 -4.10 23.42
C VAL A 25 3.09 -4.84 22.12
N LYS A 26 3.85 -5.89 21.79
CA LYS A 26 3.63 -6.68 20.57
C LYS A 26 2.25 -7.31 20.54
N LYS A 27 1.80 -7.90 21.66
CA LYS A 27 0.46 -8.50 21.78
C LYS A 27 -0.65 -7.46 21.61
N LYS A 28 -0.51 -6.28 22.24
CA LYS A 28 -1.48 -5.19 22.11
C LYS A 28 -1.55 -4.66 20.67
N THR A 29 -0.42 -4.57 19.97
CA THR A 29 -0.38 -4.20 18.55
C THR A 29 -1.11 -5.22 17.69
N LEU A 30 -0.84 -6.52 17.89
CA LEU A 30 -1.53 -7.61 17.20
C LEU A 30 -3.05 -7.60 17.47
N ASP A 31 -3.47 -7.41 18.72
CA ASP A 31 -4.90 -7.36 19.09
C ASP A 31 -5.62 -6.15 18.44
N ILE A 32 -4.93 -5.02 18.31
CA ILE A 32 -5.44 -3.83 17.60
C ILE A 32 -5.56 -4.12 16.10
N GLU A 33 -4.52 -4.72 15.50
CA GLU A 33 -4.50 -5.10 14.08
C GLU A 33 -5.63 -6.06 13.73
N GLN A 34 -5.82 -7.12 14.51
CA GLN A 34 -6.91 -8.08 14.28
C GLN A 34 -8.31 -7.47 14.44
N LYS A 35 -8.49 -6.51 15.36
CA LYS A 35 -9.76 -5.82 15.56
C LYS A 35 -10.08 -4.88 14.39
N ASP A 36 -9.07 -4.18 13.90
CA ASP A 36 -9.17 -3.26 12.77
C ASP A 36 -9.49 -4.01 11.46
N VAL A 37 -8.83 -5.15 11.24
CA VAL A 37 -9.09 -6.08 10.13
C VAL A 37 -10.54 -6.58 10.18
N LYS A 38 -11.01 -7.07 11.33
CA LYS A 38 -12.41 -7.52 11.50
C LYS A 38 -13.45 -6.43 11.26
N ARG A 39 -13.16 -5.17 11.62
CA ARG A 39 -14.04 -4.01 11.36
C ARG A 39 -14.18 -3.72 9.87
N ALA A 40 -13.16 -4.04 9.09
CA ALA A 40 -13.15 -3.86 7.66
C ALA A 40 -14.12 -4.87 6.99
N PHE A 41 -14.18 -6.11 7.47
CA PHE A 41 -15.03 -7.21 6.95
C PHE A 41 -16.55 -7.11 7.21
N ASP A 42 -17.10 -5.93 7.48
CA ASP A 42 -18.56 -5.77 7.64
C ASP A 42 -19.27 -5.78 6.27
N PRO A 43 -20.08 -6.82 5.95
CA PRO A 43 -20.75 -6.93 4.66
C PRO A 43 -21.81 -5.84 4.41
N ASN A 44 -22.23 -5.10 5.43
CA ASN A 44 -23.24 -4.05 5.31
C ASN A 44 -22.67 -2.66 4.97
N LYS A 45 -21.35 -2.51 4.89
CA LYS A 45 -20.73 -1.21 4.56
C LYS A 45 -20.85 -0.88 3.08
N LYS A 46 -21.19 0.38 2.80
CA LYS A 46 -21.24 0.93 1.43
C LYS A 46 -19.86 0.91 0.80
N ARG A 47 -19.78 0.26 -0.36
CA ARG A 47 -18.58 0.14 -1.19
C ARG A 47 -18.22 1.45 -1.86
N HIS A 48 -16.92 1.79 -1.88
CA HIS A 48 -16.43 2.92 -2.66
C HIS A 48 -16.29 2.51 -4.13
N PHE A 49 -17.37 2.61 -4.89
CA PHE A 49 -17.39 2.29 -6.32
C PHE A 49 -17.46 3.56 -7.16
N ILE A 50 -16.53 3.70 -8.11
CA ILE A 50 -16.54 4.76 -9.13
C ILE A 50 -16.81 4.10 -10.49
N PRO A 51 -17.86 4.50 -11.22
CA PRO A 51 -18.14 3.93 -12.53
C PRO A 51 -16.98 4.08 -13.52
N SER A 52 -16.76 3.07 -14.37
CA SER A 52 -15.68 3.08 -15.37
C SER A 52 -15.72 4.28 -16.30
N ARG A 53 -16.92 4.79 -16.62
CA ARG A 53 -17.10 6.04 -17.38
C ARG A 53 -16.42 7.24 -16.71
N ILE A 54 -16.63 7.45 -15.41
CA ILE A 54 -16.03 8.56 -14.66
C ILE A 54 -14.51 8.39 -14.60
N GLN A 55 -14.02 7.16 -14.42
CA GLN A 55 -12.58 6.89 -14.43
C GLN A 55 -11.93 7.19 -15.81
N LYS A 56 -12.63 6.93 -16.92
CA LYS A 56 -12.17 7.35 -18.26
C LYS A 56 -12.15 8.87 -18.40
N GLU A 57 -13.22 9.53 -17.97
CA GLU A 57 -13.29 11.00 -17.97
C GLU A 57 -12.12 11.59 -17.17
N ASN A 58 -11.81 11.03 -15.99
CA ASN A 58 -10.66 11.42 -15.19
C ASN A 58 -9.31 11.23 -15.92
N LEU A 59 -9.13 10.12 -16.64
CA LEU A 59 -7.89 9.80 -17.36
C LEU A 59 -7.60 10.76 -18.52
N TYR A 60 -8.65 11.21 -19.23
CA TYR A 60 -8.50 12.07 -20.41
C TYR A 60 -8.68 13.56 -20.14
N ASP A 61 -9.18 13.95 -18.96
CA ASP A 61 -9.30 15.36 -18.59
C ASP A 61 -7.91 16.00 -18.36
N PRO A 62 -7.48 16.97 -19.20
CA PRO A 62 -6.17 17.62 -19.06
C PRO A 62 -6.09 18.52 -17.82
N SER A 63 -7.23 18.99 -17.30
CA SER A 63 -7.32 19.81 -16.10
C SER A 63 -7.39 18.99 -14.81
N TRP A 64 -7.52 17.66 -14.92
CA TRP A 64 -7.78 16.78 -13.79
C TRP A 64 -6.73 16.94 -12.69
N LEU A 65 -5.46 17.00 -13.07
CA LEU A 65 -4.35 17.11 -12.10
C LEU A 65 -4.39 18.44 -11.35
N GLU A 66 -4.65 19.55 -12.05
CA GLU A 66 -4.75 20.88 -11.44
C GLU A 66 -5.94 20.96 -10.48
N ASN A 67 -7.10 20.47 -10.92
CA ASN A 67 -8.32 20.44 -10.13
C ASN A 67 -8.17 19.55 -8.88
N ASN A 68 -7.59 18.36 -9.01
CA ASN A 68 -7.43 17.44 -7.88
C ASN A 68 -6.25 17.81 -6.98
N SER A 69 -5.16 18.35 -7.49
CA SER A 69 -4.03 18.74 -6.62
C SER A 69 -4.37 19.96 -5.74
N SER A 70 -5.36 20.75 -6.13
CA SER A 70 -5.87 21.89 -5.35
C SER A 70 -6.97 21.52 -4.35
N THR A 71 -7.71 20.42 -4.58
CA THR A 71 -8.89 20.05 -3.79
C THR A 71 -8.77 18.71 -3.05
N ASN A 72 -7.84 17.84 -3.47
CA ASN A 72 -7.65 16.49 -2.94
C ASN A 72 -6.23 16.33 -2.38
N GLU A 73 -6.14 16.32 -1.06
CA GLU A 73 -4.86 16.22 -0.34
C GLU A 73 -4.09 14.94 -0.68
N TYR A 74 -4.77 13.80 -0.85
CA TYR A 74 -4.11 12.53 -1.15
C TYR A 74 -3.54 12.47 -2.58
N VAL A 75 -4.17 13.15 -3.54
CA VAL A 75 -3.59 13.30 -4.89
C VAL A 75 -2.29 14.10 -4.84
N LYS A 76 -2.28 15.21 -4.09
CA LYS A 76 -1.07 15.99 -3.87
C LYS A 76 0.03 15.16 -3.19
N ILE A 77 -0.31 14.46 -2.11
CA ILE A 77 0.62 13.58 -1.36
C ILE A 77 1.19 12.50 -2.28
N TYR A 78 0.36 11.85 -3.11
CA TYR A 78 0.78 10.79 -4.02
C TYR A 78 1.89 11.24 -4.97
N TYR A 79 1.69 12.37 -5.67
CA TYR A 79 2.72 12.89 -6.57
C TYR A 79 3.96 13.39 -5.81
N GLU A 80 3.79 13.95 -4.60
CA GLU A 80 4.92 14.33 -3.76
C GLU A 80 5.75 13.11 -3.30
N VAL A 81 5.09 12.02 -2.92
CA VAL A 81 5.73 10.75 -2.55
C VAL A 81 6.51 10.18 -3.72
N ILE A 82 5.91 10.11 -4.92
CA ILE A 82 6.61 9.65 -6.13
C ILE A 82 7.82 10.54 -6.43
N ARG A 83 7.69 11.86 -6.29
CA ARG A 83 8.81 12.79 -6.45
C ARG A 83 9.93 12.50 -5.44
N LYS A 84 9.60 12.22 -4.17
CA LYS A 84 10.56 11.87 -3.12
C LYS A 84 11.23 10.52 -3.39
N MET A 85 10.48 9.49 -3.78
CA MET A 85 11.00 8.18 -4.18
C MET A 85 12.10 8.33 -5.23
N ARG A 86 11.83 9.06 -6.32
CA ARG A 86 12.81 9.32 -7.39
C ARG A 86 14.11 10.01 -6.94
N GLN A 87 14.10 10.64 -5.76
CA GLN A 87 15.26 11.31 -5.17
C GLN A 87 16.03 10.42 -4.20
N GLU A 88 15.51 9.23 -3.87
CA GLU A 88 16.19 8.28 -3.00
C GLU A 88 17.43 7.70 -3.71
N THR A 89 18.54 7.63 -2.97
CA THR A 89 19.83 7.20 -3.51
C THR A 89 20.08 5.70 -3.37
N ASN A 90 19.36 5.02 -2.47
CA ASN A 90 19.59 3.61 -2.12
C ASN A 90 18.90 2.64 -3.10
N PHE A 91 17.87 3.11 -3.78
CA PHE A 91 17.16 2.38 -4.81
C PHE A 91 16.72 3.38 -5.86
N ARG A 92 17.14 3.18 -7.10
CA ARG A 92 16.82 4.12 -8.17
C ARG A 92 15.42 3.80 -8.69
N HIS A 93 14.41 4.53 -8.20
CA HIS A 93 13.06 4.44 -8.76
C HIS A 93 13.05 5.01 -10.18
N ILE A 94 13.05 4.12 -11.17
CA ILE A 94 13.03 4.48 -12.59
C ILE A 94 11.59 4.81 -12.98
N VAL A 95 11.40 5.95 -13.64
CA VAL A 95 10.14 6.32 -14.27
C VAL A 95 10.34 6.35 -15.77
N ALA A 96 9.53 5.58 -16.49
CA ALA A 96 9.51 5.50 -17.95
C ALA A 96 8.13 4.97 -18.40
N PRO A 97 7.82 4.99 -19.71
CA PRO A 97 6.66 4.28 -20.24
C PRO A 97 6.68 2.81 -19.81
N TYR A 98 5.53 2.24 -19.47
CA TYR A 98 5.41 0.87 -18.95
C TYR A 98 6.10 -0.17 -19.83
N ASN A 99 5.84 -0.13 -21.15
CA ASN A 99 6.47 -1.02 -22.13
C ASN A 99 7.99 -0.85 -22.30
N LYS A 100 8.61 0.13 -21.63
CA LYS A 100 10.06 0.34 -21.57
C LYS A 100 10.65 0.00 -20.20
N LEU A 101 9.83 -0.35 -19.21
CA LEU A 101 10.27 -0.76 -17.89
C LEU A 101 10.34 -2.28 -17.82
N GLU A 102 11.52 -2.83 -18.09
CA GLU A 102 11.80 -4.24 -17.82
C GLU A 102 12.56 -4.34 -16.49
N ILE A 103 11.94 -4.97 -15.47
CA ILE A 103 12.51 -5.05 -14.11
C ILE A 103 13.93 -5.63 -14.12
N ALA A 104 14.16 -6.68 -14.93
CA ALA A 104 15.43 -7.37 -15.02
C ALA A 104 16.60 -6.49 -15.46
N ASN A 105 16.33 -5.37 -16.15
CA ASN A 105 17.35 -4.41 -16.57
C ASN A 105 17.86 -3.53 -15.43
N TYR A 106 17.16 -3.51 -14.28
CA TYR A 106 17.46 -2.61 -13.17
C TYR A 106 17.77 -3.36 -11.87
N VAL A 107 17.12 -4.50 -11.64
CA VAL A 107 17.30 -5.31 -10.43
C VAL A 107 17.12 -6.79 -10.71
N ASN A 108 17.82 -7.63 -9.93
CA ASN A 108 17.53 -9.06 -9.87
C ASN A 108 16.26 -9.28 -9.03
N ASN A 109 15.12 -9.48 -9.68
CA ASN A 109 13.85 -9.67 -8.99
C ASN A 109 13.68 -11.12 -8.56
N SER A 110 13.26 -11.32 -7.31
CA SER A 110 13.04 -12.64 -6.72
C SER A 110 11.78 -12.63 -5.87
N ILE A 111 11.19 -13.80 -5.67
CA ILE A 111 10.07 -13.97 -4.75
C ILE A 111 10.60 -13.86 -3.32
N ASN A 112 9.99 -12.99 -2.52
CA ASN A 112 10.28 -12.82 -1.12
C ASN A 112 9.69 -13.99 -0.33
N PRO A 113 10.52 -14.77 0.39
CA PRO A 113 10.07 -15.97 1.07
C PRO A 113 9.13 -15.68 2.25
N LYS A 114 9.04 -14.43 2.74
CA LYS A 114 8.18 -14.07 3.87
C LYS A 114 6.73 -13.83 3.47
N ASN A 115 6.50 -13.28 2.29
CA ASN A 115 5.17 -12.87 1.83
C ASN A 115 4.73 -13.56 0.53
N GLY A 116 5.62 -14.32 -0.12
CA GLY A 116 5.32 -15.04 -1.36
C GLY A 116 5.21 -14.15 -2.61
N LEU A 117 5.51 -12.85 -2.50
CA LEU A 117 5.41 -11.87 -3.58
C LEU A 117 6.77 -11.58 -4.21
N TRP A 118 6.80 -11.13 -5.45
CA TRP A 118 8.01 -10.54 -6.04
C TRP A 118 8.54 -9.40 -5.16
N ASN A 119 9.85 -9.15 -5.13
CA ASN A 119 10.43 -8.05 -4.36
C ASN A 119 10.18 -6.68 -4.99
N TYR A 120 10.09 -6.64 -6.32
CA TYR A 120 9.89 -5.41 -7.10
C TYR A 120 8.72 -5.55 -8.07
N GLN A 121 8.00 -4.46 -8.26
CA GLN A 121 6.83 -4.36 -9.14
C GLN A 121 6.86 -3.04 -9.93
N ILE A 122 6.09 -2.97 -11.01
CA ILE A 122 5.92 -1.76 -11.82
C ILE A 122 4.55 -1.19 -11.51
N HIS A 123 4.52 0.06 -11.03
CA HIS A 123 3.30 0.76 -10.67
C HIS A 123 2.94 1.80 -11.74
N HIS A 124 1.71 1.77 -12.26
CA HIS A 124 1.25 2.82 -13.18
C HIS A 124 0.91 4.10 -12.40
N ILE A 125 1.53 5.22 -12.78
CA ILE A 125 1.33 6.49 -12.08
C ILE A 125 -0.13 6.97 -12.24
N ASP A 126 -0.72 6.75 -13.41
CA ASP A 126 -2.10 7.11 -13.74
C ASP A 126 -3.15 6.27 -12.98
N GLU A 127 -2.78 5.23 -12.23
CA GLU A 127 -3.75 4.46 -11.45
C GLU A 127 -4.44 5.27 -10.34
N ILE A 128 -3.95 6.46 -10.02
CA ILE A 128 -4.70 7.40 -9.18
C ILE A 128 -5.94 7.98 -9.88
N ARG A 129 -6.04 7.88 -11.20
CA ARG A 129 -7.15 8.41 -12.02
C ARG A 129 -8.10 7.31 -12.48
N ILE A 130 -7.58 6.09 -12.62
CA ILE A 130 -8.26 4.94 -13.22
C ILE A 130 -7.82 3.64 -12.54
N SER A 131 -8.74 2.69 -12.38
CA SER A 131 -8.45 1.44 -11.68
C SER A 131 -7.50 0.58 -12.51
N GLY A 132 -6.44 0.02 -11.92
CA GLY A 132 -5.49 -0.84 -12.63
C GLY A 132 -6.15 -1.99 -13.40
N THR A 133 -7.14 -2.66 -12.80
CA THR A 133 -7.92 -3.74 -13.45
C THR A 133 -8.58 -3.28 -14.75
N PHE A 134 -9.08 -2.06 -14.78
CA PHE A 134 -9.72 -1.51 -15.97
C PHE A 134 -8.69 -0.91 -16.94
N PHE A 135 -7.67 -0.25 -16.40
CA PHE A 135 -6.61 0.38 -17.18
C PHE A 135 -5.84 -0.64 -18.02
N SER A 136 -5.58 -1.84 -17.49
CA SER A 136 -4.93 -2.94 -18.24
C SER A 136 -5.68 -3.42 -19.47
N THR A 137 -6.92 -2.98 -19.69
CA THR A 137 -7.71 -3.29 -20.90
C THR A 137 -7.64 -2.18 -21.96
N MET A 138 -6.95 -1.08 -21.67
CA MET A 138 -6.87 0.11 -22.52
C MET A 138 -5.55 0.18 -23.30
N PRO A 139 -5.54 0.71 -24.53
CA PRO A 139 -4.30 0.88 -25.31
C PRO A 139 -3.21 1.72 -24.63
N GLU A 140 -3.61 2.70 -23.83
CA GLU A 140 -2.72 3.63 -23.12
C GLU A 140 -1.91 2.95 -22.01
N TYR A 141 -2.34 1.77 -21.54
CA TYR A 141 -1.65 1.02 -20.49
C TYR A 141 -0.16 0.88 -20.78
N GLU A 142 0.17 0.39 -21.98
CA GLU A 142 1.54 0.10 -22.41
C GLU A 142 2.43 1.35 -22.54
N THR A 143 1.85 2.52 -22.81
CA THR A 143 2.61 3.74 -23.10
C THR A 143 2.58 4.76 -21.97
N SER A 144 1.70 4.57 -20.98
CA SER A 144 1.59 5.44 -19.81
C SER A 144 2.83 5.35 -18.92
N LEU A 145 3.07 6.42 -18.15
CA LEU A 145 4.20 6.47 -17.24
C LEU A 145 3.97 5.53 -16.06
N ALA A 146 4.98 4.71 -15.81
CA ALA A 146 5.03 3.84 -14.66
C ALA A 146 6.34 4.03 -13.89
N ILE A 147 6.38 3.53 -12.66
CA ILE A 147 7.52 3.61 -11.76
C ILE A 147 7.90 2.22 -11.24
N LEU A 148 9.18 1.89 -11.30
CA LEU A 148 9.71 0.69 -10.66
C LEU A 148 9.82 0.94 -9.15
N VAL A 149 9.15 0.09 -8.36
CA VAL A 149 9.04 0.19 -6.91
C VAL A 149 9.28 -1.16 -6.26
N SER A 150 9.65 -1.17 -4.98
CA SER A 150 9.53 -2.39 -4.18
C SER A 150 8.05 -2.75 -3.97
N THR A 151 7.78 -4.02 -3.67
CA THR A 151 6.41 -4.46 -3.37
C THR A 151 5.81 -3.71 -2.18
N GLU A 152 6.59 -3.46 -1.13
CA GLU A 152 6.10 -2.67 0.00
C GLU A 152 5.65 -1.26 -0.41
N GLU A 153 6.43 -0.60 -1.27
CA GLU A 153 6.10 0.72 -1.83
C GLU A 153 4.88 0.66 -2.74
N HIS A 154 4.72 -0.42 -3.52
CA HIS A 154 3.55 -0.63 -4.35
C HIS A 154 2.25 -0.65 -3.53
N PHE A 155 2.24 -1.42 -2.44
CA PHE A 155 1.12 -1.43 -1.49
C PHE A 155 0.88 -0.04 -0.90
N PHE A 156 1.95 0.68 -0.55
CA PHE A 156 1.79 2.04 -0.05
C PHE A 156 1.21 3.03 -1.08
N LEU A 157 1.65 2.97 -2.34
CA LEU A 157 1.08 3.79 -3.42
C LEU A 157 -0.41 3.49 -3.61
N HIS A 158 -0.81 2.22 -3.56
CA HIS A 158 -2.21 1.84 -3.61
C HIS A 158 -3.01 2.29 -2.38
N TYR A 159 -2.41 2.36 -1.18
CA TYR A 159 -3.05 2.97 -0.02
C TYR A 159 -3.41 4.44 -0.32
N LEU A 160 -2.49 5.21 -0.90
CA LEU A 160 -2.75 6.61 -1.27
C LEU A 160 -3.86 6.73 -2.34
N ILE A 161 -3.90 5.82 -3.31
CA ILE A 161 -4.96 5.75 -4.33
C ILE A 161 -6.33 5.51 -3.69
N VAL A 162 -6.42 4.55 -2.76
CA VAL A 162 -7.67 4.25 -2.02
C VAL A 162 -8.13 5.47 -1.23
N MET A 163 -7.20 6.15 -0.56
CA MET A 163 -7.51 7.35 0.22
C MET A 163 -7.90 8.54 -0.65
N ALA A 164 -7.37 8.64 -1.87
CA ALA A 164 -7.70 9.69 -2.83
C ALA A 164 -9.15 9.59 -3.33
N LYS A 165 -9.76 8.39 -3.36
CA LYS A 165 -11.15 8.18 -3.77
C LYS A 165 -11.49 8.73 -5.16
N THR A 166 -10.52 8.68 -6.05
CA THR A 166 -10.60 9.17 -7.43
C THR A 166 -10.80 8.04 -8.43
N THR A 167 -10.57 6.80 -7.99
CA THR A 167 -10.83 5.59 -8.76
C THR A 167 -11.28 4.44 -7.85
N SER A 168 -11.83 3.38 -8.45
CA SER A 168 -12.15 2.15 -7.73
C SER A 168 -10.86 1.42 -7.28
N PRO A 169 -10.79 0.96 -6.02
CA PRO A 169 -9.64 0.21 -5.50
C PRO A 169 -9.28 -1.00 -6.38
N ASN A 170 -7.98 -1.28 -6.52
CA ASN A 170 -7.49 -2.49 -7.18
C ASN A 170 -7.50 -3.66 -6.18
N GLY A 171 -8.61 -4.40 -6.11
CA GLY A 171 -8.76 -5.55 -5.22
C GLY A 171 -7.81 -6.73 -5.54
N ARG A 172 -7.17 -6.73 -6.72
CA ARG A 172 -6.26 -7.79 -7.15
C ARG A 172 -4.99 -7.86 -6.32
N ILE A 173 -4.55 -6.73 -5.75
CA ILE A 173 -3.32 -6.66 -4.94
C ILE A 173 -3.41 -7.56 -3.68
N LEU A 174 -4.62 -7.78 -3.16
CA LEU A 174 -4.86 -8.67 -2.02
C LEU A 174 -4.94 -10.15 -2.42
N LYS A 175 -5.33 -10.44 -3.67
CA LYS A 175 -5.42 -11.82 -4.20
C LYS A 175 -4.04 -12.47 -4.33
N GLU A 176 -2.97 -11.68 -4.39
CA GLU A 176 -1.60 -12.20 -4.51
C GLU A 176 -1.15 -13.03 -3.30
N PHE A 177 -1.75 -12.83 -2.12
CA PHE A 177 -1.41 -13.57 -0.91
C PHE A 177 -2.12 -14.93 -0.76
N GLY A 178 -3.11 -15.23 -1.60
CA GLY A 178 -3.99 -16.41 -1.46
C GLY A 178 -4.95 -16.36 -0.26
N ASP A 179 -4.61 -15.60 0.79
CA ASP A 179 -5.44 -15.29 1.95
C ASP A 179 -5.65 -13.77 2.05
N LEU A 180 -6.92 -13.36 2.04
CA LEU A 180 -7.33 -11.96 2.06
C LEU A 180 -7.02 -11.26 3.39
N GLU A 181 -7.09 -11.97 4.52
CA GLU A 181 -6.82 -11.43 5.85
C GLU A 181 -5.32 -11.12 5.98
N ILE A 182 -4.46 -12.07 5.59
CA ILE A 182 -3.01 -11.90 5.58
C ILE A 182 -2.59 -10.75 4.66
N GLY A 183 -3.17 -10.69 3.45
CA GLY A 183 -2.86 -9.60 2.52
C GLY A 183 -3.28 -8.24 3.07
N LEU A 184 -4.41 -8.16 3.79
CA LEU A 184 -4.88 -6.92 4.39
C LEU A 184 -4.01 -6.49 5.57
N GLU A 185 -3.63 -7.41 6.45
CA GLU A 185 -2.68 -7.15 7.54
C GLU A 185 -1.36 -6.58 6.99
N TYR A 186 -0.82 -7.22 5.96
CA TYR A 186 0.40 -6.76 5.29
C TYR A 186 0.23 -5.36 4.69
N TRP A 187 -0.89 -5.09 4.01
CA TRP A 187 -1.14 -3.78 3.42
C TRP A 187 -1.23 -2.69 4.50
N VAL A 188 -1.92 -2.95 5.60
CA VAL A 188 -2.00 -2.02 6.75
C VAL A 188 -0.62 -1.78 7.35
N GLU A 189 0.20 -2.82 7.51
CA GLU A 189 1.57 -2.70 8.01
C GLU A 189 2.39 -1.78 7.10
N MET A 190 2.36 -2.01 5.78
CA MET A 190 3.10 -1.20 4.80
C MET A 190 2.58 0.24 4.76
N ALA A 191 1.27 0.44 4.83
CA ALA A 191 0.67 1.77 4.90
C ALA A 191 1.18 2.56 6.11
N ARG A 192 1.16 1.95 7.31
CA ARG A 192 1.68 2.56 8.54
C ARG A 192 3.18 2.87 8.44
N LYS A 193 3.97 1.90 7.97
CA LYS A 193 5.42 2.03 7.81
C LYS A 193 5.79 3.21 6.91
N TYR A 194 5.17 3.31 5.73
CA TYR A 194 5.51 4.36 4.77
C TYR A 194 4.83 5.70 5.06
N CYS A 195 3.67 5.72 5.73
CA CYS A 195 3.15 6.95 6.33
C CYS A 195 4.19 7.55 7.28
N LEU A 196 4.76 6.74 8.18
CA LEU A 196 5.83 7.20 9.07
C LEU A 196 7.08 7.67 8.30
N LYS A 197 7.55 6.88 7.31
CA LYS A 197 8.70 7.22 6.46
C LYS A 197 8.56 8.61 5.82
N TYR A 198 7.37 8.96 5.33
CA TYR A 198 7.13 10.22 4.63
C TYR A 198 6.54 11.33 5.49
N GLY A 199 6.42 11.13 6.81
CA GLY A 199 5.90 12.13 7.75
C GLY A 199 4.39 12.38 7.61
N LEU A 200 3.64 11.36 7.18
CA LEU A 200 2.19 11.38 6.99
C LEU A 200 1.49 10.69 8.17
N LYS A 201 0.26 11.13 8.47
CA LYS A 201 -0.61 10.42 9.39
C LYS A 201 -1.31 9.27 8.66
N TYR A 202 -1.22 8.06 9.21
CA TYR A 202 -2.06 6.94 8.78
C TYR A 202 -3.54 7.23 9.11
N ASP A 203 -4.44 7.05 8.13
CA ASP A 203 -5.88 7.24 8.29
C ASP A 203 -6.58 5.86 8.29
N ASP A 204 -7.23 5.52 9.41
CA ASP A 204 -7.93 4.25 9.61
C ASP A 204 -9.18 4.11 8.74
N LYS A 205 -9.69 5.22 8.16
CA LYS A 205 -10.73 5.17 7.13
C LYS A 205 -10.32 4.36 5.91
N PHE A 206 -9.02 4.14 5.69
CA PHE A 206 -8.53 3.21 4.69
C PHE A 206 -9.31 1.89 4.74
N LEU A 207 -9.43 1.27 5.92
CA LEU A 207 -10.12 0.00 6.13
C LEU A 207 -11.59 0.03 5.72
N ASP A 208 -12.24 1.19 5.86
CA ASP A 208 -13.63 1.37 5.43
C ASP A 208 -13.77 1.48 3.89
N LEU A 209 -12.67 1.74 3.16
CA LEU A 209 -12.66 2.04 1.73
C LEU A 209 -12.16 0.89 0.84
N ILE A 210 -11.30 0.01 1.36
CA ILE A 210 -10.65 -1.08 0.61
C ILE A 210 -11.59 -2.26 0.27
N PHE A 211 -12.82 -2.27 0.76
CA PHE A 211 -13.76 -3.34 0.47
C PHE A 211 -14.40 -3.18 -0.91
N ILE A 212 -13.90 -3.91 -1.92
CA ILE A 212 -14.62 -4.42 -3.10
C ILE A 212 -13.82 -5.59 -3.71
N GLU A 213 -14.49 -6.75 -3.91
CA GLU A 213 -14.49 -7.52 -5.19
C GLU A 213 -15.21 -8.87 -5.13
N ARG A 214 -15.81 -9.29 -4.00
CA ARG A 214 -16.46 -10.61 -3.97
C ARG A 214 -17.81 -10.69 -4.69
N GLU A 215 -18.61 -9.62 -4.72
CA GLU A 215 -19.95 -9.66 -5.34
C GLU A 215 -20.04 -9.12 -6.78
N MET A 216 -19.05 -8.37 -7.28
CA MET A 216 -19.13 -7.83 -8.65
C MET A 216 -18.85 -8.88 -9.73
N HIS A 217 -18.12 -9.96 -9.39
CA HIS A 217 -17.90 -11.05 -10.34
C HIS A 217 -19.10 -12.00 -10.43
N GLU A 218 -19.86 -12.16 -9.35
CA GLU A 218 -21.09 -12.98 -9.32
C GLU A 218 -22.29 -12.32 -10.02
N MET A 219 -22.24 -11.01 -10.32
CA MET A 219 -23.29 -10.31 -11.08
C MET A 219 -22.99 -10.17 -12.58
N LEU A 220 -21.83 -10.65 -13.05
CA LEU A 220 -21.40 -10.58 -14.45
C LEU A 220 -21.10 -11.97 -15.05
N VAL A 221 -21.54 -13.04 -14.37
CA VAL A 221 -21.57 -14.43 -14.85
C VAL A 221 -22.99 -14.95 -14.77
#